data_AF-A0A258WRE7-F1
#
_entry.id   AF-A0A258WRE7-F1
#
_cell.length_a   1.000
_cell.length_b   1.000
_cell.length_c   1.000
_cell.angle_alpha   90.00
_cell.angle_beta   90.00
_cell.angle_gamma   90.00
#
_symmetry.space_group_name_H-M   'P 1'
#
loop_
_entity.id
_entity.type
_entity.pdbx_description
1 polymer ?
#
loop_
_entity_poly.entity_id
_entity_poly.type
_entity_poly.pdbx_seq_one_letter_code
_entity_poly.pdbx_strand_id
1 'polypeptide(L)'
;MPYRFAQVPGNGNALGKLKFLFPNPFSVYMHDTPTKHLFSRNVRAFSHGCIRLSKPKELMETFAAFNPTINLDKAEKVLKGKQNSYLNLQNRVPIDVIYLTAYVDYDGVLQFRNDVYEYDKMQLLSYRKW
;
A
#
# COMPACT_ATOMS: atom_id res chain seq x y z
N MET A 1 27.26 -7.89 -4.85
CA MET A 1 27.04 -7.01 -6.03
C MET A 1 27.37 -5.57 -5.64
N PRO A 2 28.37 -4.91 -6.27
CA PRO A 2 28.81 -3.56 -5.87
C PRO A 2 28.01 -2.41 -6.50
N TYR A 3 26.88 -2.69 -7.15
CA TYR A 3 26.08 -1.69 -7.88
C TYR A 3 24.71 -1.47 -7.23
N ARG A 4 24.19 -0.24 -7.34
CA ARG A 4 22.83 0.13 -6.94
C ARG A 4 22.09 0.68 -8.15
N PHE A 5 20.96 0.07 -8.48
CA PHE A 5 20.07 0.54 -9.53
C PHE A 5 18.98 1.43 -8.92
N ALA A 6 18.67 2.54 -9.60
CA ALA A 6 17.59 3.43 -9.21
C ALA A 6 16.84 3.90 -10.46
N GLN A 7 15.50 3.89 -10.39
CA GLN A 7 14.66 4.41 -11.45
C GLN A 7 14.24 5.84 -11.12
N VAL A 8 14.47 6.76 -12.05
CA VAL A 8 14.07 8.17 -11.89
C VAL A 8 12.55 8.35 -11.95
N PRO A 9 12.02 9.48 -11.46
CA PRO A 9 10.59 9.76 -11.53
C PRO A 9 10.09 9.87 -12.98
N GLY A 10 8.93 9.28 -13.25
CA GLY A 10 8.30 9.30 -14.57
C GLY A 10 7.15 8.31 -14.67
N ASN A 11 6.40 8.38 -15.77
CA ASN A 11 5.20 7.55 -15.97
C ASN A 11 5.48 6.03 -15.97
N GLY A 12 6.71 5.63 -16.34
CA GLY A 12 7.15 4.24 -16.31
C GLY A 12 7.74 3.79 -14.98
N ASN A 13 7.76 4.64 -13.94
CA ASN A 13 8.32 4.26 -12.65
C ASN A 13 7.47 3.16 -12.01
N ALA A 14 8.09 2.05 -11.60
CA ALA A 14 7.38 0.92 -11.00
C ALA A 14 6.62 1.29 -9.70
N LEU A 15 7.07 2.35 -9.01
CA LEU A 15 6.44 2.91 -7.81
C LEU A 15 5.30 3.90 -8.12
N GLY A 16 5.03 4.15 -9.40
CA GLY A 16 4.07 5.17 -9.84
C GLY A 16 4.48 6.58 -9.41
N LYS A 17 3.49 7.44 -9.16
CA LYS A 17 3.71 8.87 -8.84
C LYS A 17 3.73 9.19 -7.35
N LEU A 18 3.23 8.29 -6.50
CA LEU A 18 3.09 8.49 -5.05
C LEU A 18 3.66 7.30 -4.29
N LYS A 19 4.40 7.61 -3.22
CA LYS A 19 4.96 6.61 -2.28
C LYS A 19 4.70 7.07 -0.86
N PHE A 20 4.14 6.17 -0.06
CA PHE A 20 3.83 6.37 1.36
C PHE A 20 4.78 5.51 2.19
N LEU A 21 5.67 6.18 2.91
CA LEU A 21 6.65 5.56 3.77
C LEU A 21 6.06 5.41 5.17
N PHE A 22 6.28 4.25 5.79
CA PHE A 22 5.92 4.01 7.17
C PHE A 22 6.99 3.16 7.86
N PRO A 23 7.22 3.33 9.17
CA PRO A 23 8.25 2.58 9.89
C PRO A 23 7.94 1.07 9.87
N ASN A 24 8.89 0.27 9.39
CA ASN A 24 8.87 -1.19 9.46
C ASN A 24 10.27 -1.75 9.19
N PRO A 25 10.61 -2.95 9.69
CA PRO A 25 11.93 -3.57 9.47
C PRO A 25 12.07 -4.24 8.09
N PHE A 26 10.99 -4.33 7.31
CA PHE A 26 10.90 -5.17 6.10
C PHE A 26 11.15 -4.39 4.80
N SER A 27 11.49 -3.10 4.88
CA SER A 27 11.62 -2.21 3.71
C SER A 27 10.35 -2.16 2.83
N VAL A 28 9.18 -2.40 3.42
CA VAL A 28 7.87 -2.37 2.76
C VAL A 28 7.33 -0.94 2.78
N TYR A 29 6.59 -0.57 1.73
CA TYR A 29 5.90 0.71 1.64
C TYR A 29 4.61 0.55 0.82
N MET A 30 3.70 1.51 1.00
CA MET A 30 2.53 1.64 0.15
C MET A 30 2.86 2.56 -1.02
N HIS A 31 2.47 2.23 -2.24
CA HIS A 31 2.82 3.05 -3.40
C HIS A 31 1.83 2.94 -4.55
N ASP A 32 1.89 3.90 -5.46
CA ASP A 32 1.19 3.91 -6.74
C ASP A 32 1.77 2.87 -7.71
N THR A 33 1.15 2.64 -8.86
CA THR A 33 1.69 1.72 -9.86
C THR A 33 1.20 2.05 -11.26
N PRO A 34 2.03 1.90 -12.30
CA PRO A 34 1.57 2.04 -13.69
C PRO A 34 0.62 0.89 -14.10
N THR A 35 0.64 -0.26 -13.42
CA THR A 35 -0.17 -1.45 -13.77
C THR A 35 -1.54 -1.45 -13.10
N LYS A 36 -2.29 -0.35 -13.24
CA LYS A 36 -3.62 -0.18 -12.62
C LYS A 36 -4.65 -1.22 -13.03
N HIS A 37 -4.53 -1.78 -14.23
CA HIS A 37 -5.43 -2.83 -14.73
C HIS A 37 -5.43 -4.10 -13.85
N LEU A 38 -4.39 -4.34 -13.04
CA LEU A 38 -4.35 -5.49 -12.14
C LEU A 38 -5.34 -5.40 -10.98
N PHE A 39 -5.87 -4.21 -10.67
CA PHE A 39 -6.87 -4.05 -9.62
C PHE A 39 -8.25 -4.60 -10.00
N SER A 40 -8.52 -4.86 -11.29
CA SER A 40 -9.76 -5.53 -11.72
C SER A 40 -9.71 -7.05 -11.56
N ARG A 41 -8.58 -7.62 -11.15
CA ARG A 41 -8.45 -9.06 -10.90
C ARG A 41 -9.03 -9.44 -9.54
N ASN A 42 -9.58 -10.65 -9.47
CA ASN A 42 -10.07 -11.24 -8.23
C ASN A 42 -8.90 -11.54 -7.26
N VAL A 43 -7.88 -12.23 -7.75
CA VAL A 43 -6.62 -12.45 -7.03
C VAL A 43 -5.67 -11.30 -7.37
N ARG A 44 -5.11 -10.63 -6.35
CA ARG A 44 -4.25 -9.43 -6.52
C ARG A 44 -2.87 -9.54 -5.88
N ALA A 45 -2.46 -10.74 -5.48
CA ALA A 45 -1.15 -11.02 -4.90
C ALA A 45 -0.02 -11.06 -5.96
N PHE A 46 0.14 -9.98 -6.75
CA PHE A 46 1.14 -9.86 -7.83
C PHE A 46 2.38 -9.06 -7.46
N SER A 47 2.44 -8.54 -6.23
CA SER A 47 3.54 -7.71 -5.75
C SER A 47 4.68 -8.56 -5.18
N HIS A 48 5.90 -8.03 -5.25
CA HIS A 48 7.10 -8.62 -4.64
C HIS A 48 7.26 -8.20 -3.16
N GLY A 49 6.15 -7.96 -2.44
CA GLY A 49 6.13 -7.60 -1.02
C GLY A 49 5.62 -6.18 -0.68
N CYS A 50 5.78 -5.19 -1.58
CA CYS A 50 5.22 -3.85 -1.34
C CYS A 50 3.71 -3.77 -1.66
N ILE A 51 3.00 -2.86 -0.99
CA ILE A 51 1.54 -2.72 -1.11
C ILE A 51 1.19 -1.69 -2.18
N ARG A 52 0.62 -2.14 -3.30
CA ARG A 52 0.17 -1.23 -4.37
C ARG A 52 -1.22 -0.68 -4.09
N LEU A 53 -1.39 0.63 -4.25
CA LEU A 53 -2.66 1.33 -4.05
C LEU A 53 -3.37 1.56 -5.40
N SER A 54 -4.68 1.27 -5.44
CA SER A 54 -5.52 1.58 -6.60
C SER A 54 -5.74 3.09 -6.72
N LYS A 55 -5.99 3.76 -5.59
CA LYS A 55 -6.35 5.18 -5.47
C LYS A 55 -5.40 5.95 -4.54
N PRO A 56 -4.10 6.05 -4.87
CA PRO A 56 -3.14 6.73 -4.01
C PRO A 56 -3.38 8.24 -3.88
N LYS A 57 -3.97 8.88 -4.90
CA LYS A 57 -4.32 10.32 -4.82
C LYS A 57 -5.41 10.58 -3.77
N GLU A 58 -6.46 9.75 -3.77
CA GLU A 58 -7.55 9.84 -2.78
C GLU A 58 -7.03 9.62 -1.35
N LEU A 59 -6.06 8.71 -1.16
CA LEU A 59 -5.40 8.52 0.14
C LEU A 59 -4.60 9.78 0.57
N MET A 60 -3.87 10.40 -0.34
CA MET A 60 -3.14 11.64 -0.08
C MET A 60 -4.09 12.79 0.30
N GLU A 61 -5.21 12.94 -0.42
CA GLU A 61 -6.26 13.92 -0.14
C GLU A 61 -6.91 13.67 1.23
N THR A 62 -7.15 12.40 1.58
CA THR A 62 -7.65 12.01 2.90
C THR A 62 -6.67 12.43 4.01
N PHE A 63 -5.37 12.20 3.82
CA PHE A 63 -4.36 12.62 4.80
C PHE A 63 -4.27 14.15 4.93
N ALA A 64 -4.45 14.89 3.84
CA ALA A 64 -4.46 16.35 3.85
C ALA A 64 -5.64 16.92 4.65
N ALA A 65 -6.79 16.25 4.67
CA ALA A 65 -7.98 16.70 5.40
C ALA A 65 -7.73 16.89 6.91
N PHE A 66 -6.81 16.13 7.51
CA PHE A 66 -6.42 16.25 8.91
C PHE A 66 -4.94 16.60 9.10
N ASN A 67 -4.23 17.02 8.04
CA ASN A 67 -2.87 17.54 8.09
C ASN A 67 -2.82 18.87 7.33
N PRO A 68 -3.11 20.01 7.98
CA PRO A 68 -3.24 21.31 7.31
C PRO A 68 -1.94 21.79 6.66
N THR A 69 -0.78 21.21 7.01
CA THR A 69 0.50 21.49 6.34
C THR A 69 0.63 20.91 4.94
N ILE A 70 -0.26 19.99 4.55
CA ILE A 70 -0.25 19.42 3.20
C ILE A 70 -0.96 20.38 2.25
N ASN A 71 -0.17 21.10 1.46
CA ASN A 71 -0.68 21.94 0.38
C ASN A 71 -0.97 21.07 -0.86
N LEU A 72 -2.25 20.77 -1.10
CA LEU A 72 -2.70 19.94 -2.23
C LEU A 72 -2.37 20.57 -3.60
N ASP A 73 -2.55 21.88 -3.77
CA ASP A 73 -2.24 22.57 -5.04
C ASP A 73 -0.77 22.42 -5.43
N LYS A 74 0.13 22.53 -4.44
CA LYS A 74 1.55 22.31 -4.62
C LYS A 74 1.85 20.86 -4.95
N ALA A 75 1.22 19.92 -4.25
CA ALA A 75 1.37 18.49 -4.52
C ALA A 75 0.94 18.14 -5.95
N GLU A 76 -0.18 18.67 -6.43
CA GLU A 76 -0.66 18.44 -7.80
C GLU A 76 0.31 18.97 -8.87
N LYS A 77 0.90 20.15 -8.65
CA LYS A 77 1.94 20.70 -9.53
C LYS A 77 3.15 19.77 -9.61
N VAL A 78 3.60 19.22 -8.48
CA VAL A 78 4.70 18.24 -8.42
C VAL A 78 4.34 16.96 -9.19
N LEU A 79 3.12 16.43 -9.01
CA LEU A 79 2.66 15.19 -9.66
C LEU A 79 2.53 15.29 -11.20
N LYS A 80 2.44 16.52 -11.74
CA LYS A 80 2.50 16.81 -13.18
C LYS A 80 3.94 16.87 -13.70
N GLY A 81 4.91 17.15 -12.84
CA GLY A 81 6.33 17.24 -13.17
C GLY A 81 7.08 15.91 -13.06
N LYS A 82 8.41 16.00 -13.09
CA LYS A 82 9.35 14.88 -12.86
C LYS A 82 10.21 15.06 -11.60
N GLN A 83 9.88 16.06 -10.79
CA GLN A 83 10.64 16.37 -9.58
C GLN A 83 10.15 15.52 -8.41
N ASN A 84 11.08 15.07 -7.58
CA ASN A 84 10.76 14.45 -6.30
C ASN A 84 10.47 15.52 -5.26
N SER A 85 9.43 15.29 -4.45
CA SER A 85 9.12 16.09 -3.28
C SER A 85 8.70 15.19 -2.12
N TYR A 86 8.91 15.66 -0.91
CA TYR A 86 8.54 14.97 0.32
C TYR A 86 7.50 15.79 1.07
N LEU A 87 6.46 15.09 1.54
CA LEU A 87 5.42 15.65 2.39
C LEU A 87 5.42 14.87 3.69
N ASN A 88 5.66 15.56 4.80
CA ASN A 88 5.61 14.96 6.12
C ASN A 88 4.24 15.22 6.74
N LEU A 89 3.66 14.18 7.33
CA LEU A 89 2.44 14.30 8.12
C LEU A 89 2.80 14.87 9.49
N GLN A 90 2.09 15.91 9.94
CA GLN A 90 2.18 16.38 11.32
C GLN A 90 1.46 15.43 12.26
N ASN A 91 0.24 15.04 11.88
CA ASN A 91 -0.58 14.08 12.57
C ASN A 91 -0.29 12.68 12.01
N ARG A 92 0.32 11.83 12.83
CA ARG A 92 0.69 10.46 12.45
C ARG A 92 -0.56 9.61 12.28
N VAL A 93 -0.54 8.76 11.26
CA VAL A 93 -1.61 7.79 10.98
C VAL A 93 -1.09 6.40 11.32
N PRO A 94 -1.72 5.65 12.24
CA PRO A 94 -1.34 4.26 12.50
C PRO A 94 -1.63 3.40 11.27
N ILE A 95 -0.79 2.40 11.03
CA ILE A 95 -0.93 1.47 9.91
C ILE A 95 -0.86 0.05 10.47
N ASP A 96 -1.97 -0.67 10.35
CA ASP A 96 -2.08 -2.09 10.68
C ASP A 96 -2.19 -2.89 9.38
N VAL A 97 -1.27 -3.84 9.19
CA VAL A 97 -1.31 -4.79 8.07
C VAL A 97 -1.63 -6.15 8.64
N ILE A 98 -2.89 -6.55 8.53
CA ILE A 98 -3.40 -7.80 9.09
C ILE A 98 -3.76 -8.79 7.97
N TYR A 99 -3.67 -10.07 8.28
CA TYR A 99 -4.04 -11.16 7.40
C TYR A 99 -5.24 -11.90 7.99
N LEU A 100 -6.42 -11.69 7.41
CA LEU A 100 -7.66 -12.34 7.82
C LEU A 100 -8.26 -13.06 6.62
N THR A 101 -8.44 -14.37 6.75
CA THR A 101 -9.14 -15.23 5.78
C THR A 101 -10.63 -15.34 6.09
N ALA A 102 -11.04 -14.97 7.30
CA ALA A 102 -12.44 -14.78 7.70
C ALA A 102 -12.59 -13.49 8.52
N TYR A 103 -13.62 -12.70 8.24
CA TYR A 103 -13.93 -11.48 9.00
C TYR A 103 -15.42 -11.12 8.88
N VAL A 104 -15.95 -10.36 9.84
CA VAL A 104 -17.30 -9.79 9.76
C VAL A 104 -17.20 -8.39 9.18
N ASP A 105 -17.95 -8.09 8.13
CA ASP A 105 -17.98 -6.76 7.53
C ASP A 105 -18.85 -5.77 8.33
N TYR A 106 -18.93 -4.53 7.84
CA TYR A 106 -19.68 -3.47 8.51
C TYR A 106 -21.19 -3.70 8.56
N ASP A 107 -21.73 -4.59 7.70
CA ASP A 107 -23.14 -4.96 7.68
C ASP A 107 -23.43 -6.19 8.57
N GLY A 108 -22.41 -6.68 9.30
CA GLY A 108 -22.53 -7.84 10.18
C GLY A 108 -22.47 -9.19 9.44
N VAL A 109 -22.09 -9.19 8.17
CA VAL A 109 -22.06 -10.41 7.34
C VAL A 109 -20.67 -11.05 7.42
N LEU A 110 -20.64 -12.37 7.63
CA LEU A 110 -19.42 -13.15 7.63
C LEU A 110 -18.86 -13.28 6.21
N GLN A 111 -17.61 -12.86 6.03
CA GLN A 111 -16.87 -12.88 4.77
C GLN A 111 -15.70 -13.86 4.85
N PHE A 112 -15.43 -14.55 3.75
CA PHE A 112 -14.28 -15.45 3.58
C PHE A 112 -13.38 -15.03 2.42
N ARG A 113 -12.07 -15.29 2.51
CA ARG A 113 -11.07 -15.06 1.47
C ARG A 113 -10.15 -16.27 1.36
N ASN A 114 -9.57 -16.48 0.17
CA ASN A 114 -8.64 -17.56 -0.07
C ASN A 114 -7.35 -17.37 0.76
N ASP A 115 -6.85 -18.44 1.36
CA ASP A 115 -5.60 -18.46 2.11
C ASP A 115 -4.38 -18.53 1.18
N VAL A 116 -4.02 -17.39 0.58
CA VAL A 116 -2.94 -17.30 -0.42
C VAL A 116 -1.53 -17.49 0.15
N TYR A 117 -1.36 -17.40 1.47
CA TYR A 117 -0.08 -17.61 2.16
C TYR A 117 -0.01 -18.93 2.95
N GLU A 118 -1.06 -19.75 2.87
CA GLU A 118 -1.19 -21.02 3.59
C GLU A 118 -1.05 -20.90 5.12
N TYR A 119 -1.34 -19.72 5.69
CA TYR A 119 -1.21 -19.49 7.13
C TYR A 119 -2.27 -20.24 7.93
N ASP A 120 -3.49 -20.38 7.42
CA ASP A 120 -4.55 -21.13 8.10
C ASP A 120 -4.18 -22.62 8.14
N LYS A 121 -3.63 -23.14 7.05
CA LYS A 121 -3.13 -24.52 6.98
C LYS A 121 -1.99 -24.75 7.98
N MET A 122 -1.04 -23.81 8.09
CA MET A 122 0.04 -23.89 9.08
C MET A 122 -0.51 -23.88 10.52
N GLN A 123 -1.47 -23.00 10.81
CA GLN A 123 -2.13 -22.93 12.12
C GLN A 123 -2.85 -24.23 12.47
N LEU A 124 -3.62 -24.80 11.55
CA LEU A 124 -4.32 -26.07 11.74
C LEU A 124 -3.37 -27.23 12.03
N LEU A 125 -2.20 -27.28 11.36
CA LEU A 125 -1.18 -28.29 11.62
C LEU A 125 -0.51 -28.12 12.99
N SER A 126 -0.36 -26.88 13.46
CA SER A 126 0.16 -26.59 14.81
C SER A 126 -0.85 -26.82 15.92
N TYR A 127 -2.13 -26.98 15.58
CA TYR A 127 -3.20 -27.21 16.55
C TYR A 127 -3.00 -28.58 17.19
N ARG A 128 -2.51 -28.60 18.44
CA ARG A 128 -2.45 -29.83 19.23
C ARG A 128 -3.88 -30.33 19.42
N LYS A 129 -4.15 -31.54 18.95
CA LYS A 129 -5.31 -32.31 19.38
C LYS A 129 -5.08 -32.65 20.85
N TRP A 130 -5.77 -31.95 21.74
CA TRP A 130 -5.95 -32.37 23.12
C TRP A 130 -7.09 -33.37 23.17
#